data_AF-A0A926ADN2-F1
#
_entry.id   AF-A0A926ADN2-F1
#
_cell.length_a   1.000
_cell.length_b   1.000
_cell.length_c   1.000
_cell.angle_alpha   90.00
_cell.angle_beta   90.00
_cell.angle_gamma   90.00
#
_symmetry.space_group_name_H-M   'P 1'
#
loop_
_entity.id
_entity.type
_entity.pdbx_description
1 polymer ?
#
loop_
_entity_poly.entity_id
_entity_poly.type
_entity_poly.pdbx_seq_one_letter_code
_entity_poly.pdbx_strand_id
1 'polypeptide(L)'
;MIRNTNGNNGGGSSDRGPAPSANRPAATEAARIEGTLTHLLIGDATSVDGWNLFVNAQAIPTGEIESISIEIIAPTESSDGTLTGLLSRYVPGTEGQGRSQRSVALFPGTVEVIGKDRRITVTCQQPGSFDGLWLGLGLRSDGTSAELTGVQSLRILASPGTGLLDARLTWADTGATEDLLG
;
A
#
# COMPACT_ATOMS: atom_id res chain seq x y z
N MET A 1 24.84 13.03 0.59
CA MET A 1 25.44 13.43 -0.71
C MET A 1 24.45 12.99 -1.79
N ILE A 2 23.62 13.91 -2.29
CA ILE A 2 22.61 13.61 -3.31
C ILE A 2 23.29 13.80 -4.68
N ARG A 3 23.37 12.74 -5.49
CA ARG A 3 23.95 12.82 -6.84
C ARG A 3 22.83 12.81 -7.88
N ASN A 4 22.80 13.85 -8.69
CA ASN A 4 21.96 14.03 -9.86
C ASN A 4 22.75 13.61 -11.11
N THR A 5 22.22 12.73 -11.96
CA THR A 5 22.81 12.40 -13.26
C THR A 5 21.73 12.25 -14.32
N ASN A 6 21.66 13.24 -15.21
CA ASN A 6 20.97 13.14 -16.50
C ASN A 6 21.86 12.40 -17.51
N GLY A 7 21.27 11.47 -18.27
CA GLY A 7 21.88 10.82 -19.43
C GLY A 7 20.83 10.00 -20.19
N ASN A 8 20.75 10.22 -21.51
CA ASN A 8 19.68 9.86 -22.42
C ASN A 8 19.96 8.56 -23.23
N ASN A 9 18.88 7.98 -23.80
CA ASN A 9 18.75 6.99 -24.89
C ASN A 9 18.88 5.46 -24.63
N GLY A 10 17.76 4.76 -24.90
CA GLY A 10 17.74 3.62 -25.84
C GLY A 10 17.53 2.21 -25.28
N GLY A 11 16.42 1.58 -25.68
CA GLY A 11 16.24 0.11 -25.68
C GLY A 11 15.39 -0.41 -24.53
N GLY A 12 14.28 -1.08 -24.86
CA GLY A 12 13.42 -1.74 -23.87
C GLY A 12 14.18 -2.78 -23.07
N SER A 13 14.54 -2.43 -21.84
CA SER A 13 14.95 -3.37 -20.80
C SER A 13 13.74 -3.58 -19.91
N SER A 14 13.37 -4.85 -19.72
CA SER A 14 12.49 -5.23 -18.63
C SER A 14 13.12 -4.73 -17.34
N ASP A 15 12.46 -3.77 -16.68
CA ASP A 15 12.80 -3.26 -15.35
C ASP A 15 12.66 -4.42 -14.33
N ARG A 16 13.63 -5.34 -14.34
CA ARG A 16 13.79 -6.42 -13.35
C ARG A 16 14.59 -5.91 -12.16
N GLY A 17 14.20 -4.75 -11.65
CA GLY A 17 14.80 -4.10 -10.50
C GLY A 17 13.87 -4.13 -9.29
N PRO A 18 14.36 -3.81 -8.09
CA PRO A 18 13.51 -3.66 -6.92
C PRO A 18 12.45 -2.59 -7.19
N ALA A 19 11.24 -2.84 -6.68
CA ALA A 19 10.19 -1.84 -6.70
C ALA A 19 10.51 -0.72 -5.69
N PRO A 20 9.91 0.47 -5.81
CA PRO A 20 9.68 1.22 -7.05
C PRO A 20 10.99 1.85 -7.59
N SER A 21 11.05 2.08 -8.91
CA SER A 21 11.98 3.02 -9.52
C SER A 21 11.48 4.44 -9.24
N ALA A 22 12.37 5.41 -9.02
CA ALA A 22 12.00 6.75 -8.53
C ALA A 22 10.97 7.45 -9.45
N ASN A 23 9.68 7.35 -9.13
CA ASN A 23 8.55 7.69 -9.99
C ASN A 23 7.36 8.19 -9.17
N ARG A 24 7.62 9.14 -8.25
CA ARG A 24 6.51 9.86 -7.60
C ARG A 24 5.54 10.40 -8.66
N PRO A 25 4.24 10.09 -8.59
CA PRO A 25 3.26 10.61 -9.52
C PRO A 25 3.30 12.14 -9.56
N ALA A 26 3.16 12.73 -10.74
CA ALA A 26 2.95 14.17 -10.87
C ALA A 26 1.73 14.59 -10.05
N ALA A 27 1.74 15.79 -9.48
CA ALA A 27 0.68 16.26 -8.58
C ALA A 27 -0.74 16.16 -9.20
N THR A 28 -0.85 16.39 -10.51
CA THR A 28 -2.11 16.23 -11.26
C THR A 28 -2.57 14.78 -11.36
N GLU A 29 -1.63 13.85 -11.50
CA GLU A 29 -1.91 12.40 -11.56
C GLU A 29 -2.28 11.88 -10.17
N ALA A 30 -1.55 12.32 -9.14
CA ALA A 30 -1.86 12.05 -7.74
C ALA A 30 -3.29 12.52 -7.39
N ALA A 31 -3.66 13.75 -7.75
CA ALA A 31 -5.00 14.28 -7.52
C ALA A 31 -6.11 13.49 -8.23
N ARG A 32 -5.83 12.92 -9.42
CA ARG A 32 -6.79 12.03 -10.12
C ARG A 32 -7.00 10.73 -9.34
N ILE A 33 -5.93 10.19 -8.75
CA ILE A 33 -5.93 8.92 -8.00
C ILE A 33 -6.39 9.12 -6.55
N GLU A 34 -6.31 10.33 -6.00
CA GLU A 34 -6.92 10.67 -4.71
C GLU A 34 -8.45 10.47 -4.71
N GLY A 35 -9.09 10.43 -5.90
CA GLY A 35 -10.47 9.96 -6.03
C GLY A 35 -10.68 8.48 -5.67
N THR A 36 -9.61 7.68 -5.65
CA THR A 36 -9.54 6.28 -5.20
C THR A 36 -8.59 6.11 -4.02
N LEU A 37 -8.81 6.93 -2.98
CA LEU A 37 -7.99 6.97 -1.76
C LEU A 37 -8.58 6.09 -0.65
N THR A 38 -7.76 5.17 -0.14
CA THR A 38 -8.06 4.36 1.03
C THR A 38 -7.16 4.77 2.20
N HIS A 39 -7.75 5.12 3.34
CA HIS A 39 -7.01 5.36 4.59
C HIS A 39 -7.24 4.23 5.57
N LEU A 40 -6.16 3.61 6.03
CA LEU A 40 -6.11 2.67 7.13
C LEU A 40 -5.44 3.36 8.32
N LEU A 41 -6.25 3.75 9.31
CA LEU A 41 -5.77 4.39 10.53
C LEU A 41 -5.65 3.33 11.61
N ILE A 42 -4.44 2.96 12.02
CA ILE A 42 -4.16 2.02 13.10
C ILE A 42 -4.05 2.79 14.41
N GLY A 43 -4.96 2.53 15.34
CA GLY A 43 -4.93 3.09 16.69
C GLY A 43 -4.03 2.29 17.63
N ASP A 44 -3.76 2.83 18.82
CA ASP A 44 -3.02 2.10 19.85
C ASP A 44 -3.79 0.87 20.34
N ALA A 45 -3.04 -0.18 20.69
CA ALA A 45 -3.50 -1.53 21.04
C ALA A 45 -4.51 -1.63 22.22
N THR A 46 -4.92 -0.50 22.81
CA THR A 46 -5.85 -0.43 23.93
C THR A 46 -7.31 -0.17 23.54
N SER A 47 -7.62 0.18 22.28
CA SER A 47 -9.02 0.25 21.83
C SER A 47 -9.45 -1.07 21.19
N VAL A 48 -10.63 -1.55 21.60
CA VAL A 48 -11.28 -2.76 21.07
C VAL A 48 -11.59 -2.64 19.56
N ASP A 49 -11.53 -1.40 19.03
CA ASP A 49 -11.68 -1.01 17.63
C ASP A 49 -10.36 -0.49 17.03
N GLY A 50 -9.24 -1.19 17.26
CA GLY A 50 -7.86 -0.74 17.04
C GLY A 50 -7.47 -0.23 15.64
N TRP A 51 -8.41 -0.06 14.71
CA TRP A 51 -8.21 0.67 13.47
C TRP A 51 -9.52 1.16 12.83
N ASN A 52 -9.41 2.19 11.98
CA ASN A 52 -10.49 2.74 11.17
C ASN A 52 -10.11 2.64 9.68
N LEU A 53 -11.09 2.31 8.83
CA LEU A 53 -10.94 2.27 7.38
C LEU A 53 -11.84 3.30 6.73
N PHE A 54 -11.26 4.11 5.85
CA PHE A 54 -11.99 4.99 4.97
C PHE A 54 -11.67 4.63 3.53
N VAL A 55 -12.69 4.37 2.71
CA VAL A 55 -12.56 4.16 1.27
C VAL A 55 -13.27 5.30 0.57
N ASN A 56 -12.55 6.10 -0.21
CA ASN A 56 -13.06 7.28 -0.92
C ASN A 56 -13.81 8.24 0.03
N ALA A 57 -13.16 8.56 1.16
CA ALA A 57 -13.71 9.38 2.25
C ALA A 57 -14.97 8.82 2.96
N GLN A 58 -15.40 7.59 2.65
CA GLN A 58 -16.49 6.91 3.34
C GLN A 58 -15.92 5.96 4.39
N ALA A 59 -16.34 6.12 5.64
CA ALA A 59 -16.00 5.19 6.71
C ALA A 59 -16.62 3.81 6.43
N ILE A 60 -15.82 2.76 6.48
CA ILE A 60 -16.29 1.39 6.40
C ILE A 60 -16.41 0.85 7.82
N PRO A 61 -17.61 0.40 8.25
CA PRO A 61 -17.78 -0.15 9.59
C PRO A 61 -16.86 -1.35 9.84
N THR A 62 -16.14 -1.36 10.95
CA THR A 62 -15.18 -2.43 11.30
C THR A 62 -15.84 -3.81 11.31
N GLY A 63 -17.10 -3.92 11.75
CA GLY A 63 -17.88 -5.17 11.73
C GLY A 63 -18.32 -5.65 10.34
N GLU A 64 -18.02 -4.89 9.28
CA GLU A 64 -18.17 -5.32 7.89
C GLU A 64 -16.85 -5.75 7.27
N ILE A 65 -15.71 -5.48 7.91
CA ILE A 65 -14.41 -5.81 7.34
C ILE A 65 -14.01 -7.21 7.82
N GLU A 66 -13.33 -7.96 6.97
CA GLU A 66 -12.68 -9.22 7.35
C GLU A 66 -11.16 -9.02 7.39
N SER A 67 -10.61 -8.44 6.33
CA SER A 67 -9.18 -8.15 6.24
C SER A 67 -8.89 -7.08 5.20
N ILE A 68 -7.75 -6.42 5.37
CA ILE A 68 -7.10 -5.61 4.35
C ILE A 68 -5.69 -6.14 4.16
N SER A 69 -5.30 -6.39 2.91
CA SER A 69 -3.98 -6.85 2.54
C SER A 69 -3.38 -6.00 1.43
N ILE A 70 -2.11 -5.66 1.58
CA ILE A 70 -1.28 -5.04 0.55
C ILE A 70 -0.02 -5.89 0.47
N GLU A 71 0.21 -6.47 -0.70
CA GLU A 71 1.38 -7.28 -0.97
C GLU A 71 2.08 -6.77 -2.22
N ILE A 72 3.35 -6.42 -2.03
CA ILE A 72 4.26 -6.02 -3.09
C ILE A 72 5.47 -6.91 -2.98
N ILE A 73 5.79 -7.62 -4.05
CA ILE A 73 6.98 -8.44 -4.20
C ILE A 73 7.60 -8.02 -5.52
N ALA A 74 8.74 -7.35 -5.46
CA ALA A 74 9.41 -6.88 -6.65
C ALA A 74 9.81 -8.04 -7.58
N PRO A 75 9.83 -7.83 -8.90
CA PRO A 75 10.30 -8.84 -9.85
C PRO A 75 11.76 -9.23 -9.55
N THR A 76 12.07 -10.49 -9.85
CA THR A 76 13.42 -11.07 -9.74
C THR A 76 13.78 -11.73 -11.06
N GLU A 77 14.97 -12.33 -11.16
CA GLU A 77 15.34 -13.13 -12.33
C GLU A 77 14.39 -14.34 -12.55
N SER A 78 13.76 -14.82 -11.47
CA SER A 78 12.91 -16.02 -11.46
C SER A 78 11.40 -15.76 -11.34
N SER A 79 10.96 -14.51 -11.18
CA SER A 79 9.56 -14.17 -10.94
C SER A 79 9.25 -12.77 -11.46
N ASP A 80 8.08 -12.61 -12.08
CA ASP A 80 7.57 -11.31 -12.53
C ASP A 80 7.13 -10.39 -11.37
N GLY A 81 7.22 -10.87 -10.13
CA GLY A 81 6.80 -10.14 -8.94
C GLY A 81 5.29 -10.25 -8.70
N THR A 82 4.80 -9.53 -7.70
CA THR A 82 3.39 -9.47 -7.33
C THR A 82 3.08 -8.07 -6.81
N LEU A 83 1.97 -7.50 -7.25
CA LEU A 83 1.45 -6.24 -6.74
C LEU A 83 -0.05 -6.36 -6.55
N THR A 84 -0.49 -6.47 -5.30
CA THR A 84 -1.90 -6.68 -4.95
C THR A 84 -2.28 -5.81 -3.76
N GLY A 85 -3.47 -5.21 -3.82
CA GLY A 85 -4.11 -4.53 -2.71
C GLY A 85 -5.57 -4.94 -2.66
N LEU A 86 -6.01 -5.52 -1.55
CA LEU A 86 -7.33 -6.12 -1.41
C LEU A 86 -7.98 -5.76 -0.07
N LEU A 87 -9.26 -5.39 -0.14
CA LEU A 87 -10.16 -5.31 0.99
C LEU A 87 -11.14 -6.48 0.90
N SER A 88 -11.09 -7.41 1.86
CA SER A 88 -12.14 -8.41 2.04
C SER A 88 -13.16 -7.89 3.04
N ARG A 89 -14.44 -7.86 2.65
CA ARG A 89 -15.53 -7.36 3.48
C ARG A 89 -16.82 -8.14 3.30
N TYR A 90 -17.65 -8.14 4.33
CA TYR A 90 -19.02 -8.62 4.32
C TYR A 90 -19.94 -7.55 3.77
N VAL A 91 -20.78 -7.93 2.80
CA VAL A 91 -21.89 -7.11 2.30
C VAL A 91 -23.21 -7.81 2.62
N PRO A 92 -24.32 -7.05 2.76
CA PRO A 92 -25.65 -7.65 2.81
C PRO A 92 -25.87 -8.55 1.59
N GLY A 93 -26.27 -9.80 1.82
CA GLY A 93 -26.70 -10.69 0.76
C GLY A 93 -28.06 -10.30 0.22
N THR A 94 -28.41 -10.83 -0.95
CA THR A 94 -29.78 -10.81 -1.46
C THR A 94 -30.72 -11.59 -0.54
N GLU A 95 -31.99 -11.19 -0.49
CA GLU A 95 -32.99 -11.68 0.47
C GLU A 95 -32.87 -13.17 0.80
N GLY A 96 -32.74 -13.48 2.10
CA GLY A 96 -32.69 -14.84 2.64
C GLY A 96 -31.29 -15.48 2.73
N GLN A 97 -30.23 -14.86 2.17
CA GLN A 97 -28.90 -15.49 2.09
C GLN A 97 -27.86 -15.03 3.14
N GLY A 98 -28.24 -14.21 4.13
CA GLY A 98 -27.31 -13.72 5.15
C GLY A 98 -26.26 -12.75 4.57
N ARG A 99 -25.06 -12.69 5.16
CA ARG A 99 -23.95 -11.85 4.66
C ARG A 99 -23.11 -12.62 3.63
N SER A 100 -22.67 -11.94 2.57
CA SER A 100 -21.76 -12.48 1.56
C SER A 100 -20.40 -11.80 1.65
N GLN A 101 -19.31 -12.56 1.53
CA GLN A 101 -17.96 -12.02 1.46
C GLN A 101 -17.67 -11.50 0.05
N ARG A 102 -17.08 -10.32 -0.04
CA ARG A 102 -16.67 -9.68 -1.29
C ARG A 102 -15.27 -9.11 -1.14
N SER A 103 -14.49 -9.28 -2.20
CA SER A 103 -13.16 -8.70 -2.34
C SER A 103 -13.23 -7.45 -3.21
N VAL A 104 -12.68 -6.35 -2.72
CA VAL A 104 -12.57 -5.08 -3.42
C VAL A 104 -11.10 -4.79 -3.69
N ALA A 105 -10.73 -4.58 -4.95
CA ALA A 105 -9.38 -4.18 -5.31
C ALA A 105 -9.12 -2.74 -4.84
N LEU A 106 -7.97 -2.52 -4.21
CA LEU A 106 -7.51 -1.20 -3.77
C LEU A 106 -6.72 -0.46 -4.85
N PHE A 107 -6.25 -1.19 -5.87
CA PHE A 107 -5.56 -0.65 -7.02
C PHE A 107 -6.43 -0.77 -8.27
N PRO A 108 -6.45 0.24 -9.17
CA PRO A 108 -5.63 1.45 -9.13
C PRO A 108 -6.11 2.45 -8.05
N GLY A 109 -5.18 3.00 -7.29
CA GLY A 109 -5.52 3.78 -6.11
C GLY A 109 -4.32 4.15 -5.25
N THR A 110 -4.60 4.94 -4.22
CA THR A 110 -3.64 5.24 -3.16
C THR A 110 -4.16 4.64 -1.87
N VAL A 111 -3.30 3.87 -1.19
CA VAL A 111 -3.55 3.39 0.16
C VAL A 111 -2.58 4.08 1.11
N GLU A 112 -3.12 4.68 2.15
CA GLU A 112 -2.34 5.27 3.23
C GLU A 112 -2.59 4.52 4.52
N VAL A 113 -1.51 4.03 5.12
CA VAL A 113 -1.52 3.35 6.41
C VAL A 113 -0.86 4.28 7.42
N ILE A 114 -1.60 4.70 8.43
CA ILE A 114 -1.15 5.65 9.44
C ILE A 114 -1.27 4.99 10.82
N GLY A 115 -0.18 4.88 11.56
CA GLY A 115 -0.17 4.38 12.93
C GLY A 115 1.19 4.48 13.58
N LYS A 116 1.25 4.53 14.92
CA LYS A 116 2.49 4.55 15.72
C LYS A 116 3.58 5.47 15.15
N ASP A 117 3.20 6.72 14.90
CA ASP A 117 4.08 7.76 14.34
C ASP A 117 4.70 7.45 12.97
N ARG A 118 4.12 6.52 12.19
CA ARG A 118 4.49 6.24 10.78
C ARG A 118 3.31 6.28 9.81
N ARG A 119 3.50 6.93 8.65
CA ARG A 119 2.60 6.94 7.50
C ARG A 119 3.31 6.25 6.36
N ILE A 120 2.68 5.19 5.85
CA ILE A 120 3.10 4.46 4.67
C ILE A 120 2.09 4.80 3.58
N THR A 121 2.57 5.30 2.45
CA THR A 121 1.73 5.56 1.28
C THR A 121 2.11 4.60 0.17
N VAL A 122 1.11 3.95 -0.41
CA VAL A 122 1.25 3.06 -1.56
C VAL A 122 0.33 3.59 -2.66
N THR A 123 0.90 4.17 -3.70
CA THR A 123 0.15 4.61 -4.88
C THR A 123 0.46 3.67 -6.03
N CYS A 124 -0.58 3.09 -6.63
CA CYS A 124 -0.47 2.23 -7.79
C CYS A 124 -1.44 2.71 -8.88
N GLN A 125 -0.90 3.04 -10.04
CA GLN A 125 -1.68 3.56 -11.18
C GLN A 125 -2.33 2.47 -12.02
N GLN A 126 -1.78 1.26 -11.97
CA GLN A 126 -2.14 0.15 -12.84
C GLN A 126 -2.14 -1.17 -12.06
N PRO A 127 -3.29 -1.85 -11.92
CA PRO A 127 -3.35 -3.13 -11.21
C PRO A 127 -2.32 -4.13 -11.74
N GLY A 128 -1.58 -4.77 -10.84
CA GLY A 128 -0.58 -5.78 -11.19
C GLY A 128 0.65 -5.26 -11.94
N SER A 129 0.81 -3.94 -12.10
CA SER A 129 1.96 -3.34 -12.78
C SER A 129 2.78 -2.48 -11.83
N PHE A 130 4.11 -2.62 -11.92
CA PHE A 130 5.06 -1.76 -11.20
C PHE A 130 5.20 -0.38 -11.87
N ASP A 131 4.70 -0.22 -13.10
CA ASP A 131 4.69 1.08 -13.78
C ASP A 131 3.72 2.03 -13.06
N GLY A 132 4.27 3.13 -12.54
CA GLY A 132 3.51 4.09 -11.74
C GLY A 132 3.22 3.60 -10.32
N LEU A 133 3.92 2.57 -9.83
CA LEU A 133 3.98 2.25 -8.41
C LEU A 133 4.88 3.26 -7.71
N TRP A 134 4.39 3.82 -6.60
CA TRP A 134 5.15 4.69 -5.73
C TRP A 134 4.91 4.33 -4.28
N LEU A 135 6.01 4.26 -3.52
CA LEU A 135 6.01 3.99 -2.08
C LEU A 135 6.56 5.19 -1.34
N GLY A 136 5.85 5.62 -0.30
CA GLY A 136 6.25 6.72 0.56
C GLY A 136 6.28 6.30 2.03
N LEU A 137 7.28 6.79 2.76
CA LEU A 137 7.34 6.70 4.22
C LEU A 137 7.52 8.08 4.83
N GLY A 138 6.82 8.38 5.91
CA GLY A 138 7.10 9.58 6.70
C GLY A 138 6.09 9.83 7.79
N LEU A 139 6.35 10.84 8.62
CA LEU A 139 5.34 11.47 9.46
C LEU A 139 5.79 12.87 9.83
N ARG A 140 6.12 13.65 8.80
CA ARG A 140 6.49 15.03 9.02
C ARG A 140 5.25 15.84 9.35
N SER A 141 5.38 16.77 10.28
CA SER A 141 4.35 17.75 10.62
C SER A 141 3.92 18.61 9.43
N ASP A 142 4.75 18.67 8.38
CA ASP A 142 4.46 19.36 7.12
C ASP A 142 3.66 18.50 6.11
N GLY A 143 3.31 17.26 6.47
CA GLY A 143 2.56 16.34 5.63
C GLY A 143 3.37 15.65 4.54
N THR A 144 4.68 15.89 4.44
CA THR A 144 5.52 15.32 3.39
C THR A 144 5.96 13.88 3.70
N SER A 145 5.95 13.07 2.65
CA SER A 145 6.46 11.69 2.61
C SER A 145 7.76 11.64 1.81
N ALA A 146 8.69 10.80 2.27
CA ALA A 146 9.92 10.47 1.55
C ALA A 146 9.67 9.25 0.67
N GLU A 147 10.13 9.30 -0.58
CA GLU A 147 10.08 8.15 -1.48
C GLU A 147 10.94 7.00 -0.94
N LEU A 148 10.40 5.79 -0.97
CA LEU A 148 11.14 4.56 -0.71
C LEU A 148 11.57 3.95 -2.04
N THR A 149 12.85 3.66 -2.18
CA THR A 149 13.44 2.95 -3.35
C THR A 149 14.20 1.72 -2.89
N GLY A 150 14.32 0.69 -3.73
CA GLY A 150 15.10 -0.51 -3.38
C GLY A 150 14.34 -1.52 -2.52
N VAL A 151 13.01 -1.48 -2.57
CA VAL A 151 12.13 -2.40 -1.83
C VAL A 151 12.02 -3.71 -2.60
N GLN A 152 12.40 -4.81 -1.95
CA GLN A 152 12.17 -6.16 -2.46
C GLN A 152 10.76 -6.64 -2.15
N SER A 153 10.26 -6.35 -0.95
CA SER A 153 8.87 -6.65 -0.62
C SER A 153 8.28 -5.69 0.41
N LEU A 154 7.00 -5.40 0.28
CA LEU A 154 6.17 -4.75 1.28
C LEU A 154 4.97 -5.65 1.55
N ARG A 155 4.70 -5.94 2.82
CA ARG A 155 3.51 -6.65 3.26
C ARG A 155 2.81 -5.85 4.35
N ILE A 156 1.54 -5.57 4.14
CA ILE A 156 0.65 -5.00 5.15
C ILE A 156 -0.57 -5.88 5.23
N LEU A 157 -0.87 -6.38 6.42
CA LEU A 157 -2.05 -7.19 6.70
C LEU A 157 -2.68 -6.68 7.99
N ALA A 158 -3.96 -6.32 7.92
CA ALA A 158 -4.75 -5.99 9.10
C ALA A 158 -6.11 -6.69 9.06
N SER A 159 -6.63 -7.03 10.24
CA SER A 159 -7.93 -7.66 10.40
C SER A 159 -8.62 -7.10 11.66
N PRO A 160 -9.96 -6.98 11.67
CA PRO A 160 -10.66 -6.55 12.88
C PRO A 160 -10.39 -7.48 14.07
N GLY A 161 -10.38 -6.91 15.28
CA GLY A 161 -10.16 -7.65 16.54
C GLY A 161 -8.70 -8.06 16.82
N THR A 162 -7.86 -8.18 15.79
CA THR A 162 -6.41 -8.43 15.94
C THR A 162 -5.56 -7.20 15.63
N GLY A 163 -6.11 -6.25 14.87
CA GLY A 163 -5.40 -5.04 14.46
C GLY A 163 -4.45 -5.33 13.31
N LEU A 164 -3.25 -4.78 13.39
CA LEU A 164 -2.19 -4.99 12.41
C LEU A 164 -1.49 -6.32 12.66
N LEU A 165 -1.62 -7.25 11.73
CA LEU A 165 -1.03 -8.59 11.79
C LEU A 165 0.37 -8.64 11.18
N ASP A 166 0.61 -7.86 10.13
CA ASP A 166 1.90 -7.75 9.46
C ASP A 166 2.06 -6.34 8.87
N ALA A 167 3.26 -5.78 8.97
CA ALA A 167 3.65 -4.51 8.36
C ALA A 167 5.17 -4.52 8.16
N ARG A 168 5.63 -5.25 7.16
CA ARG A 168 7.05 -5.50 6.94
C ARG A 168 7.52 -5.00 5.60
N LEU A 169 8.72 -4.44 5.61
CA LEU A 169 9.47 -4.05 4.44
C LEU A 169 10.74 -4.90 4.36
N THR A 170 11.07 -5.43 3.19
CA THR A 170 12.36 -6.10 2.95
C THR A 170 13.11 -5.35 1.88
N TRP A 171 14.38 -5.06 2.14
CA TRP A 171 15.27 -4.35 1.22
C TRP A 171 15.98 -5.30 0.26
N ALA A 172 16.13 -4.90 -0.99
CA ALA A 172 16.74 -5.74 -2.02
C ALA A 172 18.27 -5.84 -1.93
N ASP A 173 18.92 -4.80 -1.41
CA ASP A 173 20.38 -4.73 -1.32
C ASP A 173 20.96 -5.56 -0.17
N THR A 174 20.25 -5.59 0.96
CA THR A 174 20.69 -6.22 2.20
C THR A 174 19.90 -7.48 2.53
N GLY A 175 18.70 -7.65 1.97
CA GLY A 175 17.75 -8.67 2.41
C GLY A 175 17.19 -8.42 3.81
N ALA A 176 17.51 -7.28 4.45
CA ALA A 176 17.05 -6.96 5.79
C ALA A 176 15.56 -6.67 5.78
N THR A 177 14.86 -7.17 6.80
CA THR A 177 13.44 -6.91 7.03
C THR A 177 13.26 -5.92 8.17
N GLU A 178 12.45 -4.89 7.95
CA GLU A 178 12.06 -3.89 8.93
C GLU A 178 10.58 -4.03 9.29
N ASP A 179 10.28 -3.89 10.57
CA ASP A 179 8.92 -3.64 11.02
C ASP A 179 8.59 -2.15 10.80
N LEU A 180 7.57 -1.90 9.98
CA LEU A 180 7.16 -0.56 9.60
C LEU A 180 6.30 0.10 10.67
N LEU A 181 5.70 -0.67 11.58
CA LEU A 181 4.77 -0.15 12.57
C LEU A 181 5.03 -0.75 13.96
N GLY A 182 6.21 -1.32 14.22
CA GLY A 182 6.76 -1.61 15.56
C GLY A 182 6.25 -2.86 16.25
#